data_AF-A0A920HJ58-F1
#
_entry.id   AF-A0A920HJ58-F1
#
_cell.length_a   1.000
_cell.length_b   1.000
_cell.length_c   1.000
_cell.angle_alpha   90.00
_cell.angle_beta   90.00
_cell.angle_gamma   90.00
#
_symmetry.space_group_name_H-M   'P 1'
#
loop_
_entity.id
_entity.type
_entity.pdbx_description
1 polymer ?
#
loop_
_entity_poly.entity_id
_entity_poly.type
_entity_poly.pdbx_seq_one_letter_code
_entity_poly.pdbx_strand_id
1 'polypeptide(L)'
;MKHIKKEEENFLWVSNQRAFDLMIEGIFPPETSNPSLNEHFEMIDAQLTTEIFGLFSPTRPELSMKMAELPISTTARNEAKEIAEFYIRMHSLASIPIYENDTKEKIFWLAEKSRAALNDLQYPAKMYDYVKELYDSNIKWESARDSIYNRYQVEQQDGYNMTSRELYCNGCYAAGINFASSLISLFFGEGDIKETIKIGTLSGWDSDNPTSTWGGLIGFMIGKSGVEEAFDRDFSNKFNIHRTRQNFPNNGIDTFENMANEGIRIIDRVIKNELNGTFDRENNLWLVPVNNLTYYNK
;
A
#
# COMPACT_ATOMS: atom_id res chain seq x y z
N MET A 1 -24.25 -7.96 -5.11
CA MET A 1 -22.96 -8.22 -5.76
C MET A 1 -23.16 -8.71 -7.18
N LYS A 2 -22.93 -7.86 -8.20
CA LYS A 2 -23.08 -8.20 -9.64
C LYS A 2 -21.72 -8.38 -10.37
N HIS A 3 -20.60 -8.15 -9.69
CA HIS A 3 -19.27 -8.02 -10.31
C HIS A 3 -18.24 -9.05 -9.81
N ILE A 4 -18.62 -9.92 -8.86
CA ILE A 4 -17.77 -10.96 -8.27
C ILE A 4 -18.43 -12.32 -8.50
N LYS A 5 -17.64 -13.33 -8.88
CA LYS A 5 -18.11 -14.72 -9.03
C LYS A 5 -18.49 -15.28 -7.65
N LYS A 6 -19.62 -15.98 -7.58
CA LYS A 6 -20.09 -16.64 -6.34
C LYS A 6 -19.48 -18.02 -6.11
N GLU A 7 -18.98 -18.65 -7.17
CA GLU A 7 -18.41 -20.00 -7.16
C GLU A 7 -16.89 -19.92 -7.37
N GLU A 8 -16.16 -20.92 -6.87
CA GLU A 8 -14.72 -21.04 -7.09
C GLU A 8 -14.36 -21.23 -8.58
N GLU A 9 -13.24 -20.71 -9.07
CA GLU A 9 -12.28 -19.82 -8.41
C GLU A 9 -12.70 -18.34 -8.53
N ASN A 10 -12.94 -17.69 -7.38
CA ASN A 10 -13.24 -16.25 -7.28
C ASN A 10 -11.99 -15.41 -6.94
N PHE A 11 -10.83 -16.05 -6.71
CA PHE A 11 -9.53 -15.45 -6.39
C PHE A 11 -9.54 -14.52 -5.16
N LEU A 12 -10.50 -14.68 -4.25
CA LEU A 12 -10.50 -14.03 -2.95
C LEU A 12 -9.91 -14.99 -1.92
N TRP A 13 -9.18 -14.41 -0.95
CA TRP A 13 -8.51 -15.16 0.10
C TRP A 13 -8.75 -14.50 1.44
N VAL A 14 -8.58 -15.26 2.52
CA VAL A 14 -8.42 -14.74 3.89
C VAL A 14 -9.49 -13.70 4.26
N SER A 15 -9.12 -12.44 4.53
CA SER A 15 -10.07 -11.45 5.04
C SER A 15 -11.01 -10.93 3.96
N ASN A 16 -10.53 -10.82 2.70
CA ASN A 16 -11.38 -10.49 1.56
C ASN A 16 -12.48 -11.54 1.35
N GLN A 17 -12.14 -12.83 1.44
CA GLN A 17 -13.12 -13.90 1.31
C GLN A 17 -14.12 -13.86 2.46
N ARG A 18 -13.66 -13.71 3.70
CA ARG A 18 -14.56 -13.61 4.87
C ARG A 18 -15.49 -12.39 4.79
N ALA A 19 -14.97 -11.24 4.38
CA ALA A 19 -15.78 -10.04 4.16
C ALA A 19 -16.83 -10.24 3.06
N PHE A 20 -16.48 -10.94 1.98
CA PHE A 20 -17.42 -11.28 0.91
C PHE A 20 -18.57 -12.17 1.43
N ASP A 21 -18.26 -13.21 2.21
CA ASP A 21 -19.27 -14.11 2.78
C ASP A 21 -20.20 -13.36 3.74
N LEU A 22 -19.65 -12.52 4.62
CA LEU A 22 -20.42 -11.65 5.51
C LEU A 22 -21.37 -10.72 4.73
N MET A 23 -20.94 -10.19 3.58
CA MET A 23 -21.81 -9.38 2.70
C MET A 23 -22.92 -10.20 2.02
N ILE A 24 -22.73 -11.51 1.79
CA ILE A 24 -23.82 -12.40 1.36
C ILE A 24 -24.83 -12.58 2.49
N GLU A 25 -24.36 -12.69 3.72
CA GLU A 25 -25.17 -12.84 4.93
C GLU A 25 -25.89 -11.54 5.37
N GLY A 26 -25.63 -10.42 4.68
CA GLY A 26 -26.28 -9.13 4.93
C GLY A 26 -25.54 -8.22 5.91
N ILE A 27 -24.29 -8.54 6.24
CA ILE A 27 -23.38 -7.70 7.03
C ILE A 27 -22.57 -6.81 6.09
N PHE A 28 -22.54 -5.51 6.34
CA PHE A 28 -21.89 -4.54 5.46
C PHE A 28 -20.64 -3.92 6.11
N PRO A 29 -19.64 -3.47 5.32
CA PRO A 29 -18.55 -2.67 5.84
C PRO A 29 -19.07 -1.44 6.61
N PRO A 30 -18.44 -1.05 7.73
CA PRO A 30 -17.16 -1.56 8.25
C PRO A 30 -17.26 -2.84 9.10
N GLU A 31 -18.45 -3.38 9.35
CA GLU A 31 -18.62 -4.52 10.27
C GLU A 31 -18.04 -5.84 9.72
N THR A 32 -17.77 -5.91 8.43
CA THR A 32 -17.12 -7.08 7.79
C THR A 32 -15.69 -7.32 8.26
N SER A 33 -15.05 -6.36 8.92
CA SER A 33 -13.73 -6.51 9.55
C SER A 33 -13.79 -6.55 11.09
N ASN A 34 -14.98 -6.57 11.68
CA ASN A 34 -15.13 -6.63 13.13
C ASN A 34 -14.48 -7.92 13.66
N PRO A 35 -13.59 -7.90 14.67
CA PRO A 35 -12.90 -9.10 15.17
C PRO A 35 -13.82 -10.22 15.66
N SER A 36 -15.06 -9.88 16.05
CA SER A 36 -16.07 -10.86 16.45
C SER A 36 -16.76 -11.57 15.28
N LEU A 37 -16.62 -11.02 14.06
CA LEU A 37 -17.26 -11.53 12.83
C LEU A 37 -16.24 -12.05 11.81
N ASN A 38 -15.04 -11.47 11.79
CA ASN A 38 -13.96 -11.80 10.87
C ASN A 38 -12.66 -12.03 11.64
N GLU A 39 -12.29 -13.30 11.77
CA GLU A 39 -11.08 -13.79 12.43
C GLU A 39 -9.77 -13.42 11.72
N HIS A 40 -9.88 -12.89 10.49
CA HIS A 40 -8.77 -12.53 9.61
C HIS A 40 -8.54 -11.01 9.52
N PHE A 41 -9.13 -10.21 10.39
CA PHE A 41 -9.01 -8.74 10.36
C PHE A 41 -7.56 -8.19 10.50
N GLU A 42 -6.61 -9.02 10.94
CA GLU A 42 -5.18 -8.67 11.11
C GLU A 42 -4.31 -9.07 9.90
N MET A 43 -4.94 -9.57 8.83
CA MET A 43 -4.25 -10.09 7.66
C MET A 43 -4.00 -8.98 6.63
N ILE A 44 -3.12 -9.28 5.68
CA ILE A 44 -2.52 -8.34 4.73
C ILE A 44 -3.51 -7.65 3.77
N ASP A 45 -4.74 -8.15 3.67
CA ASP A 45 -5.76 -7.82 2.66
C ASP A 45 -5.99 -6.31 2.36
N ALA A 46 -5.97 -5.45 3.38
CA ALA A 46 -6.15 -4.01 3.16
C ALA A 46 -4.89 -3.32 2.62
N GLN A 47 -3.72 -3.80 3.00
CA GLN A 47 -2.45 -3.15 2.66
C GLN A 47 -2.08 -3.37 1.18
N LEU A 48 -2.59 -4.44 0.56
CA LEU A 48 -2.32 -4.78 -0.84
C LEU A 48 -3.24 -4.13 -1.87
N THR A 49 -4.26 -3.37 -1.44
CA THR A 49 -5.30 -2.85 -2.36
C THR A 49 -5.62 -1.37 -2.21
N THR A 50 -5.16 -0.71 -1.15
CA THR A 50 -5.68 0.62 -0.77
C THR A 50 -4.72 1.78 -1.08
N GLU A 51 -3.47 1.52 -1.45
CA GLU A 51 -2.44 2.52 -1.74
C GLU A 51 -2.85 3.57 -2.79
N ILE A 52 -3.67 3.15 -3.75
CA ILE A 52 -4.21 4.00 -4.81
C ILE A 52 -5.00 5.21 -4.27
N PHE A 53 -5.61 5.11 -3.08
CA PHE A 53 -6.30 6.23 -2.46
C PHE A 53 -5.34 7.37 -2.09
N GLY A 54 -4.05 7.06 -1.86
CA GLY A 54 -3.01 8.05 -1.68
C GLY A 54 -2.80 8.87 -2.95
N LEU A 55 -2.71 8.19 -4.10
CA LEU A 55 -2.54 8.82 -5.40
C LEU A 55 -3.76 9.67 -5.82
N PHE A 56 -4.96 9.32 -5.36
CA PHE A 56 -6.17 10.11 -5.61
C PHE A 56 -6.28 11.39 -4.78
N SER A 57 -5.42 11.55 -3.78
CA SER A 57 -5.36 12.72 -2.90
C SER A 57 -3.91 13.20 -2.78
N PRO A 58 -3.30 13.68 -3.90
CA PRO A 58 -1.89 14.04 -3.93
C PRO A 58 -1.61 15.17 -2.94
N THR A 59 -0.54 15.04 -2.16
CA THR A 59 -0.10 15.98 -1.10
C THR A 59 -1.04 16.09 0.10
N ARG A 60 -2.11 15.28 0.16
CA ARG A 60 -3.23 15.38 1.11
C ARG A 60 -3.50 14.06 1.84
N PRO A 61 -2.57 13.56 2.65
CA PRO A 61 -2.72 12.25 3.28
C PRO A 61 -3.95 12.18 4.19
N GLU A 62 -4.37 13.27 4.82
CA GLU A 62 -5.61 13.35 5.61
C GLU A 62 -6.86 13.02 4.79
N LEU A 63 -6.90 13.48 3.54
CA LEU A 63 -8.01 13.21 2.64
C LEU A 63 -7.92 11.79 2.08
N SER A 64 -6.71 11.31 1.79
CA SER A 64 -6.44 9.93 1.42
C SER A 64 -6.97 8.95 2.49
N MET A 65 -6.74 9.22 3.78
CA MET A 65 -7.27 8.41 4.89
C MET A 65 -8.80 8.39 4.87
N LYS A 66 -9.44 9.57 4.73
CA LYS A 66 -10.91 9.68 4.67
C LYS A 66 -11.49 8.88 3.50
N MET A 67 -10.85 8.91 2.33
CA MET A 67 -11.27 8.14 1.16
C MET A 67 -11.07 6.63 1.37
N ALA A 68 -10.00 6.23 2.04
CA ALA A 68 -9.62 4.84 2.25
C ALA A 68 -10.31 4.18 3.46
N GLU A 69 -10.94 4.94 4.36
CA GLU A 69 -11.52 4.43 5.60
C GLU A 69 -12.43 3.21 5.39
N LEU A 70 -13.42 3.33 4.49
CA LEU A 70 -14.36 2.24 4.22
C LEU A 70 -13.70 1.07 3.46
N PRO A 71 -12.88 1.30 2.41
CA PRO A 71 -12.07 0.25 1.79
C PRO A 71 -11.19 -0.53 2.77
N ILE A 72 -10.47 0.13 3.68
CA ILE A 72 -9.62 -0.54 4.68
C ILE A 72 -10.50 -1.32 5.66
N SER A 73 -11.50 -0.67 6.25
CA SER A 73 -12.39 -1.28 7.23
C SER A 73 -13.34 -2.34 6.64
N THR A 74 -13.29 -2.58 5.34
CA THR A 74 -13.94 -3.76 4.73
C THR A 74 -13.24 -5.04 5.19
N THR A 75 -11.91 -5.05 5.33
CA THR A 75 -11.12 -6.26 5.61
C THR A 75 -10.14 -6.14 6.77
N ALA A 76 -9.79 -4.94 7.22
CA ALA A 76 -8.77 -4.76 8.25
C ALA A 76 -9.20 -3.85 9.40
N ARG A 77 -8.67 -4.15 10.59
CA ARG A 77 -8.78 -3.29 11.79
C ARG A 77 -7.46 -3.29 12.57
N ASN A 78 -7.39 -2.39 13.55
CA ASN A 78 -6.26 -2.20 14.45
C ASN A 78 -4.95 -2.03 13.67
N GLU A 79 -3.90 -2.77 14.00
CA GLU A 79 -2.56 -2.61 13.44
C GLU A 79 -2.52 -2.90 11.93
N ALA A 80 -3.35 -3.80 11.40
CA ALA A 80 -3.44 -4.03 9.95
C ALA A 80 -4.03 -2.82 9.21
N LYS A 81 -4.97 -2.11 9.83
CA LYS A 81 -5.48 -0.83 9.32
C LYS A 81 -4.37 0.23 9.36
N GLU A 82 -3.65 0.33 10.47
CA GLU A 82 -2.56 1.30 10.66
C GLU A 82 -1.43 1.13 9.62
N ILE A 83 -1.11 -0.13 9.29
CA ILE A 83 -0.16 -0.49 8.24
C ILE A 83 -0.66 -0.06 6.85
N ALA A 84 -1.93 -0.30 6.52
CA ALA A 84 -2.49 0.15 5.24
C ALA A 84 -2.44 1.69 5.13
N GLU A 85 -2.74 2.40 6.22
CA GLU A 85 -2.66 3.86 6.30
C GLU A 85 -1.23 4.39 6.10
N PHE A 86 -0.21 3.67 6.58
CA PHE A 86 1.20 4.00 6.33
C PHE A 86 1.50 4.03 4.83
N TYR A 87 1.13 2.99 4.08
CA TYR A 87 1.39 2.94 2.64
C TYR A 87 0.62 4.01 1.88
N ILE A 88 -0.64 4.24 2.22
CA ILE A 88 -1.46 5.30 1.59
C ILE A 88 -0.83 6.67 1.82
N ARG A 89 -0.29 6.94 3.03
CA ARG A 89 0.37 8.20 3.35
C ARG A 89 1.61 8.42 2.50
N MET A 90 2.45 7.39 2.34
CA MET A 90 3.61 7.46 1.43
C MET A 90 3.19 7.78 0.00
N HIS A 91 2.18 7.09 -0.54
CA HIS A 91 1.69 7.32 -1.90
C HIS A 91 1.10 8.72 -2.10
N SER A 92 0.37 9.24 -1.11
CA SER A 92 -0.15 10.61 -1.15
C SER A 92 0.96 11.65 -1.17
N LEU A 93 1.97 11.49 -0.33
CA LEU A 93 3.08 12.42 -0.19
C LEU A 93 4.08 12.34 -1.37
N ALA A 94 4.10 11.24 -2.13
CA ALA A 94 5.01 11.04 -3.26
C ALA A 94 4.89 12.11 -4.36
N SER A 95 3.73 12.76 -4.47
CA SER A 95 3.49 13.84 -5.44
C SER A 95 4.10 15.19 -5.03
N ILE A 96 4.68 15.31 -3.84
CA ILE A 96 5.33 16.55 -3.40
C ILE A 96 6.63 16.75 -4.19
N PRO A 97 6.86 17.94 -4.78
CA PRO A 97 8.05 18.25 -5.59
C PRO A 97 9.26 18.58 -4.72
N ILE A 98 9.69 17.60 -3.91
CA ILE A 98 10.93 17.63 -3.14
C ILE A 98 11.81 16.46 -3.59
N TYR A 99 13.12 16.61 -3.43
CA TYR A 99 14.10 15.58 -3.77
C TYR A 99 13.92 15.02 -5.19
N GLU A 100 13.57 15.88 -6.16
CA GLU A 100 13.21 15.44 -7.53
C GLU A 100 14.32 14.64 -8.23
N ASN A 101 15.58 14.88 -7.84
CA ASN A 101 16.75 14.18 -8.38
C ASN A 101 17.36 13.15 -7.41
N ASP A 102 16.70 12.88 -6.28
CA ASP A 102 17.19 11.96 -5.25
C ASP A 102 16.05 11.08 -4.73
N THR A 103 15.82 9.98 -5.45
CA THR A 103 14.76 9.02 -5.13
C THR A 103 14.98 8.37 -3.76
N LYS A 104 16.25 8.17 -3.35
CA LYS A 104 16.60 7.60 -2.05
C LYS A 104 16.14 8.54 -0.93
N GLU A 105 16.60 9.79 -0.96
CA GLU A 105 16.22 10.79 0.06
C GLU A 105 14.70 11.00 0.09
N LYS A 106 14.04 11.00 -1.09
CA LYS A 106 12.58 11.08 -1.18
C LYS A 106 11.90 9.92 -0.45
N ILE A 107 12.31 8.68 -0.70
CA ILE A 107 11.73 7.50 -0.06
C ILE A 107 11.90 7.53 1.45
N PHE A 108 13.10 7.86 1.92
CA PHE A 108 13.39 7.93 3.35
C PHE A 108 12.53 9.01 4.02
N TRP A 109 12.41 10.18 3.37
CA TRP A 109 11.52 11.23 3.85
C TRP A 109 10.04 10.79 3.91
N LEU A 110 9.54 10.10 2.87
CA LEU A 110 8.18 9.56 2.84
C LEU A 110 7.94 8.55 3.97
N ALA A 111 8.93 7.68 4.22
CA ALA A 111 8.90 6.66 5.26
C ALA A 111 8.84 7.31 6.65
N GLU A 112 9.71 8.28 6.93
CA GLU A 112 9.74 9.00 8.22
C GLU A 112 8.44 9.78 8.48
N LYS A 113 7.92 10.49 7.47
CA LYS A 113 6.63 11.18 7.59
C LYS A 113 5.47 10.21 7.83
N SER A 114 5.57 8.99 7.30
CA SER A 114 4.54 7.96 7.47
C SER A 114 4.63 7.25 8.82
N ARG A 115 5.85 6.98 9.29
CA ARG A 115 6.16 6.44 10.62
C ARG A 115 5.66 7.35 11.74
N ALA A 116 5.75 8.66 11.60
CA ALA A 116 5.33 9.62 12.62
C ALA A 116 3.82 9.56 12.98
N ALA A 117 3.01 8.90 12.17
CA ALA A 117 1.59 8.69 12.44
C ALA A 117 1.26 7.31 13.03
N LEU A 118 2.25 6.41 13.13
CA LEU A 118 2.07 5.11 13.76
C LEU A 118 2.01 5.24 15.29
N ASN A 119 1.28 4.34 15.94
CA ASN A 119 1.18 4.24 17.38
C ASN A 119 2.45 3.56 17.94
N ASP A 120 3.27 4.35 18.64
CA ASP A 120 4.55 3.91 19.22
C ASP A 120 4.43 2.71 20.18
N LEU A 121 3.24 2.43 20.72
CA LEU A 121 3.03 1.30 21.62
C LEU A 121 2.84 -0.02 20.88
N GLN A 122 2.46 0.02 19.60
CA GLN A 122 2.10 -1.17 18.82
C GLN A 122 3.24 -1.69 17.94
N TYR A 123 3.09 -2.93 17.48
CA TYR A 123 4.12 -3.59 16.67
C TYR A 123 4.44 -2.87 15.34
N PRO A 124 3.54 -2.14 14.64
CA PRO A 124 3.91 -1.47 13.40
C PRO A 124 5.04 -0.44 13.61
N ALA A 125 4.90 0.44 14.60
CA ALA A 125 5.93 1.43 14.92
C ALA A 125 7.28 0.76 15.29
N LYS A 126 7.23 -0.27 16.14
CA LYS A 126 8.43 -1.00 16.58
C LYS A 126 9.10 -1.80 15.46
N MET A 127 8.31 -2.38 14.56
CA MET A 127 8.81 -3.05 13.35
C MET A 127 9.53 -2.06 12.44
N TYR A 128 8.93 -0.88 12.20
CA TYR A 128 9.59 0.19 11.45
C TYR A 128 10.93 0.57 12.06
N ASP A 129 10.94 0.92 13.35
CA ASP A 129 12.13 1.42 14.03
C ASP A 129 13.25 0.37 14.01
N TYR A 130 12.89 -0.90 14.23
CA TYR A 130 13.84 -1.99 14.22
C TYR A 130 14.40 -2.27 12.82
N VAL A 131 13.59 -2.26 11.76
CA VAL A 131 14.12 -2.44 10.39
C VAL A 131 15.03 -1.27 10.01
N LYS A 132 14.67 -0.04 10.41
CA LYS A 132 15.49 1.15 10.16
C LYS A 132 16.83 1.08 10.89
N GLU A 133 16.84 0.63 12.15
CA GLU A 133 18.06 0.37 12.92
C GLU A 133 18.96 -0.67 12.24
N LEU A 134 18.37 -1.76 11.75
CA LEU A 134 19.10 -2.79 11.01
C LEU A 134 19.73 -2.20 9.74
N TYR A 135 19.00 -1.38 8.98
CA TYR A 135 19.56 -0.67 7.83
C TYR A 135 20.73 0.24 8.23
N ASP A 136 20.57 1.05 9.28
CA ASP A 136 21.60 2.00 9.75
C ASP A 136 22.85 1.31 10.31
N SER A 137 22.73 0.06 10.76
CA SER A 137 23.85 -0.77 11.19
C SER A 137 24.74 -1.26 10.03
N ASN A 138 24.36 -0.96 8.78
CA ASN A 138 25.10 -1.31 7.56
C ASN A 138 25.36 -2.83 7.41
N ILE A 139 24.42 -3.65 7.88
CA ILE A 139 24.41 -5.09 7.61
C ILE A 139 23.84 -5.37 6.21
N LYS A 140 23.86 -6.64 5.80
CA LYS A 140 23.19 -7.06 4.57
C LYS A 140 21.69 -7.24 4.79
N TRP A 141 20.88 -7.02 3.75
CA TRP A 141 19.43 -7.16 3.82
C TRP A 141 19.01 -8.60 4.20
N GLU A 142 19.78 -9.62 3.80
CA GLU A 142 19.53 -11.01 4.19
C GLU A 142 19.65 -11.20 5.71
N SER A 143 20.65 -10.56 6.32
CA SER A 143 20.83 -10.58 7.77
C SER A 143 19.72 -9.82 8.48
N ALA A 144 19.27 -8.69 7.93
CA ALA A 144 18.11 -7.97 8.45
C ALA A 144 16.85 -8.85 8.40
N ARG A 145 16.62 -9.53 7.28
CA ARG A 145 15.50 -10.46 7.08
C ARG A 145 15.49 -11.60 8.09
N ASP A 146 16.63 -12.22 8.35
CA ASP A 146 16.73 -13.29 9.35
C ASP A 146 16.54 -12.76 10.78
N SER A 147 16.99 -11.54 11.05
CA SER A 147 16.74 -10.86 12.32
C SER A 147 15.26 -10.60 12.57
N ILE A 148 14.52 -10.19 11.53
CA ILE A 148 13.06 -9.98 11.58
C ILE A 148 12.32 -11.30 11.81
N TYR A 149 12.70 -12.37 11.09
CA TYR A 149 12.15 -13.70 11.31
C TYR A 149 12.35 -14.15 12.76
N ASN A 150 13.57 -14.03 13.30
CA ASN A 150 13.85 -14.45 14.67
C ASN A 150 13.07 -13.61 15.69
N ARG A 151 13.12 -12.29 15.62
CA ARG A 151 12.45 -11.40 16.59
C ARG A 151 10.93 -11.60 16.64
N TYR A 152 10.29 -11.71 15.48
CA TYR A 152 8.82 -11.66 15.41
C TYR A 152 8.15 -13.02 15.21
N GLN A 153 8.75 -13.96 14.46
CA GLN A 153 8.14 -15.29 14.28
C GLN A 153 8.66 -16.35 15.25
N VAL A 154 9.89 -16.23 15.76
CA VAL A 154 10.43 -17.17 16.76
C VAL A 154 10.22 -16.65 18.18
N GLU A 155 10.70 -15.45 18.48
CA GLU A 155 10.69 -14.87 19.82
C GLU A 155 9.37 -14.13 20.15
N GLN A 156 8.58 -13.78 19.13
CA GLN A 156 7.27 -13.11 19.27
C GLN A 156 7.33 -11.84 20.14
N GLN A 157 8.36 -11.01 19.90
CA GLN A 157 8.54 -9.76 20.63
C GLN A 157 7.48 -8.71 20.27
N ASP A 158 7.44 -7.63 21.05
CA ASP A 158 6.65 -6.42 20.79
C ASP A 158 5.12 -6.61 20.74
N GLY A 159 4.64 -7.71 21.32
CA GLY A 159 3.21 -8.07 21.33
C GLY A 159 2.74 -8.78 20.06
N TYR A 160 3.64 -9.11 19.13
CA TYR A 160 3.31 -9.83 17.91
C TYR A 160 3.28 -11.35 18.15
N ASN A 161 2.09 -11.91 18.38
CA ASN A 161 1.87 -13.30 18.81
C ASN A 161 1.37 -14.25 17.71
N MET A 162 1.61 -13.90 16.43
CA MET A 162 1.01 -14.59 15.29
C MET A 162 1.38 -16.08 15.20
N THR A 163 2.63 -16.43 15.51
CA THR A 163 3.09 -17.84 15.50
C THR A 163 2.35 -18.69 16.53
N SER A 164 2.08 -18.16 17.73
CA SER A 164 1.35 -18.87 18.79
C SER A 164 -0.10 -19.19 18.44
N ARG A 165 -0.64 -18.58 17.39
CA ARG A 165 -1.99 -18.84 16.90
C ARG A 165 -2.07 -20.09 16.00
N GLU A 166 -0.93 -20.73 15.70
CA GLU A 166 -0.83 -21.96 14.93
C GLU A 166 -1.53 -21.88 13.55
N LEU A 167 -1.53 -20.69 12.96
CA LEU A 167 -2.08 -20.47 11.62
C LEU A 167 -1.22 -21.17 10.56
N TYR A 168 -1.83 -21.46 9.40
CA TYR A 168 -1.09 -21.92 8.24
C TYR A 168 0.13 -21.02 7.99
N CYS A 169 1.26 -21.65 7.61
CA CYS A 169 2.56 -21.00 7.36
C CYS A 169 3.04 -20.02 8.46
N ASN A 170 2.64 -20.22 9.73
CA ASN A 170 2.92 -19.30 10.84
C ASN A 170 2.40 -17.87 10.58
N GLY A 171 1.26 -17.74 9.91
CA GLY A 171 0.68 -16.46 9.54
C GLY A 171 1.53 -15.71 8.51
N CYS A 172 2.03 -16.38 7.48
CA CYS A 172 2.84 -15.75 6.43
C CYS A 172 2.12 -14.66 5.62
N TYR A 173 0.79 -14.57 5.73
CA TYR A 173 -0.08 -13.55 5.15
C TYR A 173 -0.59 -12.53 6.20
N ALA A 174 0.00 -12.51 7.40
CA ALA A 174 -0.33 -11.50 8.41
C ALA A 174 0.23 -10.13 8.01
N ALA A 175 -0.51 -9.06 8.31
CA ALA A 175 -0.11 -7.71 7.94
C ALA A 175 1.24 -7.31 8.57
N GLY A 176 1.47 -7.64 9.85
CA GLY A 176 2.69 -7.25 10.56
C GLY A 176 3.98 -7.79 9.95
N ILE A 177 4.10 -9.11 9.76
CA ILE A 177 5.34 -9.68 9.21
C ILE A 177 5.60 -9.22 7.77
N ASN A 178 4.55 -9.04 6.97
CA ASN A 178 4.68 -8.51 5.61
C ASN A 178 5.01 -7.02 5.60
N PHE A 179 4.54 -6.25 6.57
CA PHE A 179 4.96 -4.87 6.78
C PHE A 179 6.45 -4.79 7.10
N ALA A 180 6.94 -5.58 8.06
CA ALA A 180 8.37 -5.65 8.38
C ALA A 180 9.22 -6.09 7.18
N SER A 181 8.78 -7.12 6.44
CA SER A 181 9.42 -7.57 5.19
C SER A 181 9.45 -6.45 4.14
N SER A 182 8.36 -5.71 3.98
CA SER A 182 8.30 -4.60 3.03
C SER A 182 9.31 -3.51 3.35
N LEU A 183 9.53 -3.18 4.63
CA LEU A 183 10.48 -2.17 5.04
C LEU A 183 11.93 -2.58 4.71
N ILE A 184 12.24 -3.88 4.69
CA ILE A 184 13.56 -4.37 4.24
C ILE A 184 13.76 -3.97 2.79
N SER A 185 12.83 -4.33 1.91
CA SER A 185 12.93 -3.96 0.48
C SER A 185 12.92 -2.44 0.26
N LEU A 186 12.22 -1.67 1.08
CA LEU A 186 12.18 -0.22 1.01
C LEU A 186 13.55 0.41 1.33
N PHE A 187 14.11 0.09 2.50
CA PHE A 187 15.34 0.72 2.97
C PHE A 187 16.58 0.20 2.26
N PHE A 188 16.68 -1.12 2.09
CA PHE A 188 17.85 -1.72 1.43
C PHE A 188 17.80 -1.61 -0.10
N GLY A 189 16.62 -1.34 -0.68
CA GLY A 189 16.49 -1.02 -2.11
C GLY A 189 16.89 0.41 -2.46
N GLU A 190 16.92 1.32 -1.47
CA GLU A 190 17.39 2.71 -1.61
C GLU A 190 16.78 3.51 -2.78
N GLY A 191 15.58 3.13 -3.22
CA GLY A 191 14.91 3.76 -4.35
C GLY A 191 15.37 3.32 -5.74
N ASP A 192 16.30 2.38 -5.84
CA ASP A 192 16.53 1.66 -7.10
C ASP A 192 15.39 0.67 -7.33
N ILE A 193 14.63 0.84 -8.41
CA ILE A 193 13.44 0.03 -8.69
C ILE A 193 13.78 -1.46 -8.87
N LYS A 194 14.92 -1.81 -9.49
CA LYS A 194 15.31 -3.21 -9.71
C LYS A 194 15.78 -3.85 -8.42
N GLU A 195 16.59 -3.14 -7.64
CA GLU A 195 17.10 -3.62 -6.37
C GLU A 195 15.96 -3.80 -5.36
N THR A 196 15.05 -2.81 -5.28
CA THR A 196 13.85 -2.87 -4.43
C THR A 196 12.97 -4.08 -4.79
N ILE A 197 12.68 -4.29 -6.08
CA ILE A 197 11.89 -5.44 -6.55
C ILE A 197 12.61 -6.76 -6.25
N LYS A 198 13.94 -6.83 -6.49
CA LYS A 198 14.75 -8.01 -6.21
C LYS A 198 14.69 -8.38 -4.73
N ILE A 199 14.93 -7.42 -3.84
CA ILE A 199 14.90 -7.65 -2.39
C ILE A 199 13.50 -8.03 -1.92
N GLY A 200 12.46 -7.32 -2.40
CA GLY A 200 11.06 -7.64 -2.07
C GLY A 200 10.70 -9.07 -2.45
N THR A 201 11.04 -9.49 -3.67
CA THR A 201 10.77 -10.83 -4.18
C THR A 201 11.51 -11.91 -3.37
N LEU A 202 12.76 -11.65 -2.99
CA LEU A 202 13.63 -12.62 -2.32
C LEU A 202 13.51 -12.65 -0.79
N SER A 203 12.84 -11.68 -0.18
CA SER A 203 12.65 -11.63 1.28
C SER A 203 11.72 -12.73 1.82
N GLY A 204 10.84 -13.28 0.97
CA GLY A 204 9.90 -14.34 1.31
C GLY A 204 8.57 -13.81 1.88
N TRP A 205 7.87 -14.66 2.64
CA TRP A 205 6.46 -14.43 3.04
C TRP A 205 5.57 -14.13 1.82
N ASP A 206 4.65 -13.17 1.91
CA ASP A 206 3.76 -12.80 0.83
C ASP A 206 4.46 -11.78 -0.09
N SER A 207 5.50 -12.24 -0.79
CA SER A 207 6.53 -11.36 -1.39
C SER A 207 6.08 -10.54 -2.59
N ASP A 208 4.98 -10.91 -3.24
CA ASP A 208 4.42 -10.14 -4.35
C ASP A 208 3.81 -8.81 -3.86
N ASN A 209 3.24 -8.76 -2.65
CA ASN A 209 2.66 -7.53 -2.10
C ASN A 209 3.72 -6.43 -1.88
N PRO A 210 4.77 -6.59 -1.05
CA PRO A 210 5.81 -5.57 -0.88
C PRO A 210 6.45 -5.15 -2.21
N THR A 211 6.64 -6.11 -3.12
CA THR A 211 7.21 -5.87 -4.44
C THR A 211 6.31 -4.98 -5.28
N SER A 212 5.01 -5.23 -5.30
CA SER A 212 4.02 -4.42 -6.03
C SER A 212 3.88 -3.03 -5.41
N THR A 213 3.82 -2.94 -4.09
CA THR A 213 3.73 -1.71 -3.31
C THR A 213 4.87 -0.75 -3.65
N TRP A 214 6.13 -1.19 -3.53
CA TRP A 214 7.27 -0.31 -3.80
C TRP A 214 7.57 -0.14 -5.27
N GLY A 215 7.38 -1.17 -6.09
CA GLY A 215 7.46 -1.04 -7.54
C GLY A 215 6.48 0.01 -8.07
N GLY A 216 5.25 0.04 -7.54
CA GLY A 216 4.24 1.04 -7.85
C GLY A 216 4.62 2.44 -7.40
N LEU A 217 5.06 2.60 -6.15
CA LEU A 217 5.48 3.90 -5.60
C LEU A 217 6.68 4.49 -6.36
N ILE A 218 7.73 3.69 -6.57
CA ILE A 218 8.94 4.12 -7.29
C ILE A 218 8.62 4.37 -8.75
N GLY A 219 7.87 3.48 -9.39
CA GLY A 219 7.41 3.63 -10.77
C GLY A 219 6.57 4.90 -10.97
N PHE A 220 5.76 5.29 -10.00
CA PHE A 220 5.04 6.57 -10.01
C PHE A 220 6.00 7.77 -9.98
N MET A 221 7.05 7.73 -9.15
CA MET A 221 8.01 8.82 -9.02
C MET A 221 8.91 8.99 -10.26
N ILE A 222 9.38 7.89 -10.85
CA ILE A 222 10.29 7.92 -12.01
C ILE A 222 9.55 7.95 -13.36
N GLY A 223 8.24 7.71 -13.34
CA GLY A 223 7.38 7.67 -14.52
C GLY A 223 7.66 6.48 -15.44
N LYS A 224 6.82 6.33 -16.47
CA LYS A 224 6.94 5.24 -17.46
C LYS A 224 8.34 5.18 -18.08
N SER A 225 8.90 6.33 -18.46
CA SER A 225 10.24 6.40 -19.07
C SER A 225 11.32 5.87 -18.14
N GLY A 226 11.28 6.22 -16.85
CA GLY A 226 12.24 5.70 -15.87
C GLY A 226 12.10 4.19 -15.66
N VAL A 227 10.87 3.67 -15.70
CA VAL A 227 10.63 2.22 -15.63
C VAL A 227 11.18 1.51 -16.88
N GLU A 228 10.89 2.00 -18.09
CA GLU A 228 11.39 1.41 -19.34
C GLU A 228 12.92 1.45 -19.44
N GLU A 229 13.54 2.56 -19.00
CA GLU A 229 15.00 2.69 -18.90
C GLU A 229 15.59 1.69 -17.91
N ALA A 230 15.01 1.55 -16.73
CA ALA A 230 15.52 0.64 -15.70
C ALA A 230 15.57 -0.82 -16.18
N PHE A 231 14.58 -1.25 -16.97
CA PHE A 231 14.43 -2.61 -17.47
C PHE A 231 14.91 -2.82 -18.90
N ASP A 232 15.41 -1.78 -19.57
CA ASP A 232 15.87 -1.80 -20.97
C ASP A 232 14.84 -2.44 -21.93
N ARG A 233 13.57 -2.03 -21.78
CA ARG A 233 12.47 -2.55 -22.61
C ARG A 233 11.25 -1.64 -22.60
N ASP A 234 10.46 -1.76 -23.66
CA ASP A 234 9.10 -1.23 -23.69
C ASP A 234 8.11 -2.16 -22.95
N PHE A 235 7.11 -1.57 -22.30
CA PHE A 235 6.01 -2.30 -21.67
C PHE A 235 4.69 -2.18 -22.46
N SER A 236 3.87 -3.24 -22.38
CA SER A 236 2.53 -3.24 -22.96
C SER A 236 1.68 -2.12 -22.34
N ASN A 237 0.98 -1.34 -23.18
CA ASN A 237 -0.01 -0.38 -22.69
C ASN A 237 -1.36 -1.06 -22.33
N LYS A 238 -1.53 -2.37 -22.54
CA LYS A 238 -2.82 -3.07 -22.33
C LYS A 238 -2.84 -3.91 -21.05
N PHE A 239 -3.98 -3.94 -20.38
CA PHE A 239 -4.26 -4.76 -19.20
C PHE A 239 -5.56 -5.56 -19.37
N ASN A 240 -5.59 -6.82 -18.92
CA ASN A 240 -6.78 -7.69 -18.96
C ASN A 240 -7.38 -7.87 -17.56
N ILE A 241 -8.42 -7.08 -17.28
CA ILE A 241 -9.17 -7.05 -16.02
C ILE A 241 -10.00 -8.32 -15.82
N HIS A 242 -10.44 -8.99 -16.90
CA HIS A 242 -11.34 -10.14 -16.83
C HIS A 242 -10.70 -11.42 -16.27
N ARG A 243 -9.38 -11.42 -16.03
CA ARG A 243 -8.71 -12.54 -15.35
C ARG A 243 -9.35 -12.84 -13.98
N THR A 244 -9.71 -11.81 -13.22
CA THR A 244 -10.25 -11.97 -11.85
C THR A 244 -11.60 -11.31 -11.63
N ARG A 245 -12.07 -10.45 -12.54
CA ARG A 245 -13.36 -9.74 -12.41
C ARG A 245 -14.26 -9.95 -13.62
N GLN A 246 -15.56 -9.74 -13.45
CA GLN A 246 -16.54 -9.92 -14.54
C GLN A 246 -17.29 -8.62 -14.83
N ASN A 247 -17.98 -8.59 -15.97
CA ASN A 247 -18.91 -7.52 -16.36
C ASN A 247 -18.23 -6.14 -16.56
N PHE A 248 -16.92 -6.12 -16.84
CA PHE A 248 -16.26 -4.92 -17.36
C PHE A 248 -16.49 -4.78 -18.88
N PRO A 249 -16.61 -3.55 -19.40
CA PRO A 249 -16.73 -3.30 -20.84
C PRO A 249 -15.49 -3.78 -21.62
N ASN A 250 -15.54 -3.72 -22.95
CA ASN A 250 -14.41 -4.05 -23.84
C ASN A 250 -13.82 -5.45 -23.62
N ASN A 251 -14.66 -6.42 -23.22
CA ASN A 251 -14.23 -7.77 -22.85
C ASN A 251 -13.08 -7.77 -21.81
N GLY A 252 -13.10 -6.79 -20.90
CA GLY A 252 -12.12 -6.66 -19.82
C GLY A 252 -10.76 -6.11 -20.23
N ILE A 253 -10.56 -5.73 -21.49
CA ILE A 253 -9.31 -5.11 -21.94
C ILE A 253 -9.39 -3.59 -21.76
N ASP A 254 -8.41 -3.02 -21.07
CA ASP A 254 -8.21 -1.58 -20.93
C ASP A 254 -6.75 -1.19 -21.21
N THR A 255 -6.45 0.11 -21.18
CA THR A 255 -5.09 0.65 -21.30
C THR A 255 -4.62 1.38 -20.06
N PHE A 256 -3.31 1.40 -19.80
CA PHE A 256 -2.75 2.18 -18.69
C PHE A 256 -3.02 3.68 -18.84
N GLU A 257 -3.03 4.20 -20.07
CA GLU A 257 -3.44 5.58 -20.37
C GLU A 257 -4.88 5.88 -19.97
N ASN A 258 -5.83 4.99 -20.29
CA ASN A 258 -7.24 5.17 -19.90
C ASN A 258 -7.40 5.10 -18.39
N MET A 259 -6.74 4.14 -17.74
CA MET A 259 -6.76 4.01 -16.27
C MET A 259 -6.16 5.25 -15.59
N ALA A 260 -5.06 5.79 -16.11
CA ALA A 260 -4.46 7.04 -15.63
C ALA A 260 -5.42 8.24 -15.83
N ASN A 261 -6.06 8.35 -17.00
CA ASN A 261 -7.05 9.40 -17.27
C ASN A 261 -8.24 9.34 -16.31
N GLU A 262 -8.71 8.14 -15.95
CA GLU A 262 -9.77 7.99 -14.94
C GLU A 262 -9.26 8.41 -13.55
N GLY A 263 -8.01 8.07 -13.19
CA GLY A 263 -7.37 8.57 -11.98
C GLY A 263 -7.32 10.10 -11.91
N ILE A 264 -6.92 10.77 -13.00
CA ILE A 264 -6.93 12.23 -13.10
C ILE A 264 -8.34 12.80 -12.88
N ARG A 265 -9.38 12.19 -13.46
CA ARG A 265 -10.78 12.63 -13.23
C ARG A 265 -11.21 12.49 -11.78
N ILE A 266 -10.75 11.46 -11.08
CA ILE A 266 -10.99 11.29 -9.65
C ILE A 266 -10.28 12.41 -8.87
N ILE A 267 -9.02 12.71 -9.19
CA ILE A 267 -8.28 13.80 -8.55
C ILE A 267 -8.97 15.15 -8.82
N ASP A 268 -9.39 15.43 -10.05
CA ASP A 268 -10.13 16.67 -10.38
C ASP A 268 -11.39 16.85 -9.51
N ARG A 269 -12.10 15.75 -9.24
CA ARG A 269 -13.27 15.74 -8.34
C ARG A 269 -12.86 16.00 -6.90
N VAL A 270 -11.77 15.40 -6.43
CA VAL A 270 -11.20 15.64 -5.11
C VAL A 270 -10.83 17.12 -4.94
N ILE A 271 -10.05 17.68 -5.88
CA ILE A 271 -9.65 19.09 -5.87
C ILE A 271 -10.88 20.00 -5.82
N LYS A 272 -11.86 19.76 -6.69
CA LYS A 272 -13.05 20.62 -6.79
C LYS A 272 -13.98 20.50 -5.59
N ASN A 273 -14.31 19.29 -5.17
CA ASN A 273 -15.41 19.04 -4.24
C ASN A 273 -14.98 18.95 -2.78
N GLU A 274 -13.76 18.47 -2.51
CA GLU A 274 -13.26 18.30 -1.14
C GLU A 274 -12.33 19.46 -0.74
N LEU A 275 -11.59 20.02 -1.70
CA LEU A 275 -10.58 21.07 -1.42
C LEU A 275 -10.99 22.47 -1.87
N ASN A 276 -12.19 22.64 -2.45
CA ASN A 276 -12.66 23.90 -3.04
C ASN A 276 -11.65 24.53 -4.02
N GLY A 277 -10.89 23.67 -4.70
CA GLY A 277 -9.89 24.06 -5.68
C GLY A 277 -10.44 24.16 -7.10
N THR A 278 -9.55 24.50 -8.02
CA THR A 278 -9.84 24.59 -9.46
C THR A 278 -8.72 23.94 -10.26
N PHE A 279 -8.98 23.67 -11.54
CA PHE A 279 -8.00 23.13 -12.46
C PHE A 279 -7.69 24.18 -13.53
N ASP A 280 -6.42 24.57 -13.61
CA ASP A 280 -5.89 25.40 -14.69
C ASP A 280 -5.47 24.49 -15.85
N ARG A 281 -6.30 24.48 -16.90
CA ARG A 281 -6.09 23.65 -18.09
C ARG A 281 -4.94 24.13 -18.96
N GLU A 282 -4.62 25.42 -18.93
CA GLU A 282 -3.57 25.98 -19.78
C GLU A 282 -2.20 25.59 -19.26
N ASN A 283 -2.03 25.63 -17.93
CA ASN A 283 -0.77 25.30 -17.28
C ASN A 283 -0.70 23.87 -16.73
N ASN A 284 -1.79 23.10 -16.85
CA ASN A 284 -1.93 21.75 -16.30
C ASN A 284 -1.67 21.69 -14.78
N LEU A 285 -2.31 22.59 -14.03
CA LEU A 285 -2.11 22.75 -12.58
C LEU A 285 -3.41 22.59 -11.79
N TRP A 286 -3.33 21.96 -10.63
CA TRP A 286 -4.38 22.03 -9.60
C TRP A 286 -4.11 23.22 -8.68
N LEU A 287 -5.10 24.11 -8.55
CA LEU A 287 -5.04 25.30 -7.70
C LEU A 287 -5.89 25.07 -6.46
N VAL A 288 -5.26 25.00 -5.28
CA VAL A 288 -5.92 24.74 -4.00
C VAL A 288 -5.79 25.96 -3.07
N PRO A 289 -6.90 26.46 -2.48
CA PRO A 289 -6.86 27.58 -1.54
C PRO A 289 -5.99 27.31 -0.31
N VAL A 290 -5.24 28.33 0.12
CA VAL A 290 -4.25 28.23 1.21
C VAL A 290 -4.86 27.83 2.55
N ASN A 291 -6.11 28.21 2.83
CA ASN A 291 -6.79 27.90 4.09
C ASN A 291 -7.05 26.39 4.31
N ASN A 292 -6.87 25.58 3.26
CA ASN A 292 -6.99 24.14 3.34
C ASN A 292 -5.63 23.44 3.46
N LEU A 293 -4.49 24.14 3.56
CA LEU A 293 -3.15 23.52 3.63
C LEU A 293 -2.76 23.09 5.05
N THR A 294 -2.55 21.79 5.24
CA THR A 294 -1.70 21.27 6.32
C THR A 294 -0.27 21.32 5.80
N TYR A 295 0.56 22.23 6.30
CA TYR A 295 1.94 22.35 5.83
C TYR A 295 2.76 21.14 6.29
N TYR A 296 3.09 20.24 5.35
CA TYR A 296 4.07 19.16 5.56
C TYR A 296 5.52 19.63 5.42
N ASN A 297 5.73 20.91 5.06
CA ASN A 297 7.03 21.56 4.99
C ASN A 297 7.47 22.08 6.37
N LYS A 298 7.87 21.16 7.24
CA LYS A 298 8.89 21.38 8.28
C LYS A 298 9.71 20.12 8.46
#